data_AF-A0A550D3S9-F1
#
_entry.id   AF-A0A550D3S9-F1
#
_cell.length_a   1.000
_cell.length_b   1.000
_cell.length_c   1.000
_cell.angle_alpha   90.00
_cell.angle_beta   90.00
_cell.angle_gamma   90.00
#
_symmetry.space_group_name_H-M   'P 1'
#
loop_
_entity.id
_entity.type
_entity.pdbx_description
1 polymer ?
#
loop_
_entity_poly.entity_id
_entity_poly.type
_entity_poly.pdbx_seq_one_letter_code
_entity_poly.pdbx_strand_id
1 'polypeptide(L)'
;MPKVITISDEVYEKLVKLKGDRSFSETINELIQFYNANKKGRKEILDKMFGILTEKEVEDLEKEISQFRNNFRTRSLENGNT
;
A
#
# COMPACT_ATOMS: atom_id res chain seq x y z
N MET A 1 15.87 -18.39 19.36
CA MET A 1 16.61 -17.26 19.97
C MET A 1 15.87 -15.97 19.66
N PRO A 2 15.62 -15.10 20.65
CA PRO A 2 15.03 -13.79 20.39
C PRO A 2 15.98 -12.96 19.50
N LYS A 3 15.38 -12.19 18.59
CA LYS A 3 16.08 -11.22 17.74
C LYS A 3 15.65 -9.83 18.17
N VAL A 4 16.61 -8.91 18.29
CA VAL A 4 16.37 -7.52 18.67
C VAL A 4 16.47 -6.67 17.42
N ILE A 5 15.48 -5.80 17.24
CA ILE A 5 15.49 -4.74 16.22
C ILE A 5 15.38 -3.40 16.94
N THR A 6 16.08 -2.40 16.42
CA THR A 6 15.97 -1.02 16.91
C THR A 6 15.12 -0.22 15.93
N ILE A 7 14.18 0.57 16.46
CA ILE A 7 13.26 1.41 15.69
C ILE A 7 13.20 2.79 16.32
N SER A 8 12.70 3.78 15.59
CA SER A 8 12.47 5.10 16.16
C SER A 8 11.31 5.08 17.17
N ASP A 9 11.35 6.01 18.12
CA ASP A 9 10.29 6.18 19.12
C ASP A 9 8.92 6.40 18.47
N GLU A 10 8.86 7.17 17.37
CA GLU A 10 7.63 7.39 16.62
C GLU A 10 7.01 6.08 16.11
N VAL A 11 7.83 5.17 15.59
CA VAL A 11 7.36 3.85 15.10
C VAL A 11 6.96 2.97 16.27
N TYR A 12 7.70 3.00 17.38
CA TYR A 12 7.36 2.28 18.59
C TYR A 12 5.98 2.70 19.11
N GLU A 13 5.72 4.00 19.25
CA GLU A 13 4.43 4.54 19.71
C GLU A 13 3.26 4.12 18.81
N LYS A 14 3.47 4.12 17.48
CA LYS A 14 2.47 3.61 16.53
C LYS A 14 2.19 2.12 16.75
N LEU A 15 3.23 1.32 16.95
CA LEU A 15 3.09 -0.12 17.19
C LEU A 15 2.43 -0.43 18.54
N VAL A 16 2.71 0.34 19.59
CA VAL A 16 2.05 0.22 20.90
C VAL A 16 0.55 0.41 20.75
N LYS A 17 0.12 1.48 20.06
CA LYS A 17 -1.31 1.76 19.80
C LYS A 17 -1.97 0.67 18.97
N LEU A 18 -1.26 0.11 18.00
CA LEU A 18 -1.78 -0.94 17.11
C LEU A 18 -1.86 -2.32 17.77
N LYS A 19 -0.91 -2.63 18.65
CA LYS A 19 -0.80 -3.90 19.37
C LYS A 19 -1.98 -4.10 20.32
N GLY A 20 -2.39 -3.05 21.05
CA GLY A 20 -3.33 -3.18 22.16
C GLY A 20 -2.81 -4.18 23.20
N ASP A 21 -3.60 -5.20 23.51
CA ASP A 21 -3.26 -6.24 24.49
C ASP A 21 -2.38 -7.39 23.93
N ARG A 22 -2.20 -7.47 22.60
CA ARG A 22 -1.45 -8.55 21.93
C ARG A 22 0.07 -8.41 22.12
N SER A 23 0.89 -9.33 21.62
CA SER A 23 2.35 -9.12 21.58
C SER A 23 2.80 -8.30 20.36
N PHE A 24 3.99 -7.69 20.44
CA PHE A 24 4.61 -7.05 19.27
C PHE A 24 4.89 -8.05 18.15
N SER A 25 5.29 -9.27 18.49
CA SER A 25 5.57 -10.32 17.50
C SER A 25 4.32 -10.70 16.71
N GLU A 26 3.17 -10.86 17.38
CA GLU A 26 1.89 -11.12 16.71
C GLU A 26 1.48 -9.95 15.81
N THR A 27 1.56 -8.72 16.34
CA THR A 27 1.20 -7.50 15.60
C THR A 27 2.04 -7.34 14.34
N ILE A 28 3.36 -7.54 14.44
CA ILE A 28 4.28 -7.46 13.31
C ILE A 28 3.99 -8.58 12.30
N ASN A 29 3.72 -9.80 12.77
CA ASN A 29 3.41 -10.93 11.91
C ASN A 29 2.11 -10.70 11.11
N GLU A 30 1.06 -10.18 11.75
CA GLU A 30 -0.19 -9.81 11.07
C GLU A 30 0.02 -8.70 10.05
N LEU A 31 0.82 -7.68 10.37
CA LEU A 31 1.16 -6.62 9.41
C LEU A 31 1.91 -7.18 8.19
N ILE A 32 2.82 -8.14 8.40
CA ILE A 32 3.54 -8.81 7.31
C ILE A 32 2.57 -9.68 6.48
N GLN A 33 1.67 -10.42 7.13
CA GLN A 33 0.65 -11.22 6.44
C GLN A 33 -0.30 -10.34 5.64
N PHE A 34 -0.80 -9.26 6.23
CA PHE A 34 -1.60 -8.24 5.57
C PHE A 34 -0.83 -7.68 4.38
N TYR A 35 0.41 -7.25 4.57
CA TYR A 35 1.24 -6.73 3.49
C TYR A 35 1.40 -7.76 2.37
N ASN A 36 1.73 -9.01 2.66
CA ASN A 36 1.94 -10.08 1.68
C ASN A 36 0.65 -10.47 0.94
N ALA A 37 -0.47 -10.56 1.65
CA ALA A 37 -1.79 -10.83 1.07
C ALA A 37 -2.21 -9.69 0.12
N ASN A 38 -1.89 -8.45 0.49
CA ASN A 38 -2.24 -7.25 -0.29
C ASN A 38 -1.14 -6.84 -1.31
N LYS A 39 0.02 -7.52 -1.32
CA LYS A 39 1.16 -7.25 -2.20
C LYS A 39 0.84 -7.55 -3.66
N LYS A 40 -0.02 -8.53 -3.92
CA LYS A 40 -0.56 -8.81 -5.27
C LYS A 40 -1.72 -7.85 -5.53
N GLY A 41 -1.33 -6.63 -5.91
CA GLY A 41 -2.14 -5.57 -6.53
C GLY A 41 -3.65 -5.70 -6.36
N ARG A 42 -4.17 -4.99 -5.35
CA ARG A 42 -5.49 -4.31 -5.22
C ARG A 42 -6.65 -4.72 -6.14
N LYS A 43 -6.78 -5.93 -6.67
CA LYS A 43 -7.93 -6.25 -7.52
C LYS A 43 -9.20 -6.21 -6.68
N GLU A 44 -9.16 -6.81 -5.50
CA GLU A 44 -10.30 -6.81 -4.57
C GLU A 44 -10.56 -5.45 -3.89
N ILE A 45 -9.53 -4.63 -3.65
CA ILE A 45 -9.70 -3.28 -3.09
C ILE A 45 -10.19 -2.31 -4.16
N LEU A 46 -9.68 -2.41 -5.39
CA LEU A 46 -10.19 -1.66 -6.53
C LEU A 46 -11.63 -2.07 -6.82
N ASP A 47 -11.94 -3.36 -6.91
CA ASP A 47 -13.31 -3.87 -7.14
C ASP A 47 -14.29 -3.41 -6.04
N LYS A 48 -13.86 -3.39 -4.76
CA LYS A 48 -14.67 -2.84 -3.66
C LYS A 48 -14.85 -1.32 -3.72
N MET A 49 -13.86 -0.57 -4.21
CA MET A 49 -13.98 0.88 -4.40
C MET A 49 -14.85 1.23 -5.61
N PHE A 50 -14.73 0.48 -6.71
CA PHE A 50 -15.50 0.71 -7.94
C PHE A 50 -16.98 0.35 -7.82
N GLY A 51 -17.36 -0.55 -6.90
CA GLY A 51 -18.78 -0.86 -6.63
C GLY A 51 -19.58 0.28 -5.97
N ILE A 52 -18.92 1.37 -5.54
CA ILE A 52 -19.55 2.55 -4.91
C ILE A 52 -19.62 3.75 -5.89
N LEU A 53 -18.88 3.70 -6.99
CA LEU A 53 -18.76 4.78 -7.96
C LEU A 53 -19.84 4.66 -9.04
N THR A 54 -20.43 5.78 -9.43
CA THR A 54 -21.29 5.86 -10.62
C THR A 54 -20.47 5.65 -11.89
N GLU A 55 -21.10 5.22 -12.99
CA GLU A 55 -20.42 4.97 -14.28
C GLU A 55 -19.52 6.13 -14.72
N LYS A 56 -19.96 7.36 -14.46
CA LYS A 56 -19.20 8.57 -14.78
C LYS A 56 -17.92 8.70 -13.95
N GLU A 57 -17.98 8.41 -12.65
CA GLU A 57 -16.82 8.48 -11.75
C GLU A 57 -15.80 7.38 -12.07
N VAL A 58 -16.25 6.23 -12.57
CA VAL A 58 -15.37 5.18 -13.08
C VAL A 58 -14.62 5.67 -14.32
N GLU A 59 -15.32 6.27 -15.29
CA GLU A 59 -14.71 6.76 -16.53
C GLU A 59 -13.68 7.86 -16.29
N ASP A 60 -13.97 8.79 -15.37
CA ASP A 60 -13.05 9.87 -15.00
C ASP A 60 -11.79 9.33 -14.30
N LEU A 61 -11.95 8.34 -13.41
CA LEU A 61 -10.83 7.70 -12.74
C LEU A 61 -9.96 6.87 -13.70
N GLU A 62 -10.57 6.18 -14.67
CA GLU A 62 -9.84 5.46 -15.70
C GLU A 62 -8.98 6.40 -16.56
N LYS A 63 -9.51 7.58 -16.91
CA LYS A 63 -8.75 8.63 -17.62
C LYS A 63 -7.57 9.12 -16.78
N GLU A 64 -7.76 9.38 -15.49
CA GLU A 64 -6.69 9.82 -14.60
C GLU A 64 -5.58 8.76 -14.46
N ILE A 65 -5.94 7.49 -14.30
CA ILE A 65 -4.98 6.37 -14.24
C ILE A 65 -4.21 6.25 -15.56
N SER A 66 -4.90 6.38 -16.70
CA SER A 66 -4.28 6.32 -18.02
C SER A 66 -3.26 7.45 -18.23
N GLN A 67 -3.63 8.68 -17.88
CA GLN A 67 -2.74 9.84 -17.93
C GLN A 67 -1.55 9.67 -17.01
N PHE A 68 -1.77 9.22 -15.77
CA PHE A 68 -0.70 8.93 -14.82
C PHE A 68 0.29 7.91 -15.39
N ARG A 69 -0.19 6.80 -15.96
CA ARG A 69 0.66 5.76 -16.57
C ARG A 69 1.47 6.27 -17.76
N ASN A 70 0.85 7.09 -18.62
CA ASN A 70 1.53 7.66 -19.78
C ASN A 70 2.64 8.64 -19.34
N ASN A 71 2.35 9.48 -18.35
CA ASN A 71 3.32 10.42 -17.77
C ASN A 71 4.47 9.72 -17.03
N PHE A 72 4.20 8.55 -16.43
CA PHE A 72 5.22 7.74 -15.76
C PHE A 72 6.16 7.05 -16.76
N ARG A 73 5.63 6.64 -17.92
CA ARG A 73 6.41 6.04 -19.01
C ARG A 73 7.31 7.07 -19.71
N THR A 74 6.83 8.28 -19.96
CA THR A 74 7.66 9.35 -20.55
C THR A 74 8.84 9.72 -19.65
N ARG A 75 8.65 9.84 -18.34
CA ARG A 75 9.75 10.06 -17.38
C ARG A 75 10.78 8.92 -17.31
N SER A 76 10.37 7.68 -17.60
CA SER A 76 11.27 6.52 -17.59
C SER A 76 12.14 6.45 -18.85
N LEU A 77 11.71 7.06 -19.95
CA LEU A 77 12.46 7.13 -21.21
C LEU A 77 13.41 8.33 -21.26
N GLU A 78 13.09 9.44 -20.59
CA GLU A 78 13.97 10.63 -20.53
C GLU A 78 15.23 10.43 -19.68
N ASN A 79 15.17 9.59 -18.63
CA ASN A 79 16.31 9.34 -17.74
C ASN A 79 17.20 8.15 -18.17
N GLY A 80 16.97 7.59 -19.36
CA GLY A 80 17.67 6.41 -19.88
C GLY A 80 18.72 6.70 -20.97
N ASN A 81 18.95 7.96 -21.33
CA ASN A 81 19.97 8.37 -22.29
C ASN A 81 20.86 9.47 -21.71
N THR A 82 21.73 9.12 -20.75
CA THR A 82 23.12 9.63 -20.66
C THR A 82 23.92 8.80 -19.66
#